data_AF-A0A950AAV6-F1
#
_entry.id   AF-A0A950AAV6-F1
#
_cell.length_a   1.000
_cell.length_b   1.000
_cell.length_c   1.000
_cell.angle_alpha   90.00
_cell.angle_beta   90.00
_cell.angle_gamma   90.00
#
_symmetry.space_group_name_H-M   'P 1'
#
loop_
_entity.id
_entity.type
_entity.pdbx_description
1 polymer ?
#
loop_
_entity_poly.entity_id
_entity_poly.type
_entity_poly.pdbx_seq_one_letter_code
_entity_poly.pdbx_strand_id
1 'polypeptide(L)'
;MLPTAPAQPQSNAPAVSAASHSSGSLTEFDAPGAATVDSPACDFGTGASFCGTLAYGINDEGTIIGYYTDVNVVAHGYVRTPGGSITSFDPPGAGTTPGLFLGTVAYTINDRGVSAGNVQGNDGVYHAWLRDRSGNFTEFDAPGAGTGFGQGSVAYETNVVGVTAGNFTDASGTTHGFVRSRDGAIASFDPPASISTISQGINTEGAITAFYATADGNYHAFLRAPSGSITTIAPSDASGSYTVAAAINDLGVVTGYYVNSTGGVRAYARIPDGNYVTVNVPN
;
A
#
# COMPACT_ATOMS: atom_id res chain seq x y z
N MET A 1 16.23 -1.79 -11.20
CA MET A 1 16.23 -1.33 -9.79
C MET A 1 14.93 -0.60 -9.58
N LEU A 2 13.94 -1.24 -8.95
CA LEU A 2 12.77 -0.50 -8.47
C LEU A 2 13.24 0.48 -7.39
N PRO A 3 12.77 1.74 -7.37
CA PRO A 3 13.04 2.64 -6.26
C PRO A 3 12.35 2.05 -5.03
N THR A 4 13.15 1.73 -4.01
CA THR A 4 12.65 1.46 -2.67
C THR A 4 11.95 2.71 -2.15
N ALA A 5 10.74 2.57 -1.62
CA ALA A 5 10.14 3.63 -0.83
C ALA A 5 11.14 4.04 0.26
N PRO A 6 11.42 5.34 0.47
CA PRO A 6 12.30 5.75 1.54
C PRO A 6 11.72 5.26 2.87
N ALA A 7 12.58 4.64 3.69
CA ALA A 7 12.24 4.30 5.06
C ALA A 7 11.67 5.54 5.76
N GLN A 8 10.51 5.39 6.39
CA GLN A 8 9.94 6.43 7.23
C GLN A 8 10.98 6.80 8.30
N PRO A 9 11.36 8.08 8.45
CA PRO A 9 12.29 8.47 9.50
C PRO A 9 11.62 8.20 10.85
N GLN A 10 12.22 7.32 11.66
CA GLN A 10 11.85 7.19 13.06
C GLN A 10 12.23 8.48 13.78
N SER A 11 11.23 9.32 14.08
CA SER A 11 11.44 10.49 14.92
C SER A 11 11.57 10.05 16.38
N ASN A 12 12.76 10.20 16.95
CA ASN A 12 12.91 10.31 18.40
C ASN A 12 12.35 11.68 18.84
N ALA A 13 11.03 11.77 18.95
CA ALA A 13 10.37 12.92 19.57
C ALA A 13 10.28 12.71 21.09
N PRO A 14 10.56 13.73 21.92
CA PRO A 14 10.32 13.65 23.36
C PRO A 14 8.82 13.46 23.64
N ALA A 15 8.51 12.64 24.64
CA ALA A 15 7.16 12.25 25.01
C ALA A 15 6.27 13.48 25.32
N VAL A 16 5.27 13.72 24.47
CA VAL A 16 4.17 14.65 24.78
C VAL A 16 3.18 13.90 25.68
N SER A 17 2.73 14.53 26.77
CA SER A 17 1.92 13.88 27.81
C SER A 17 0.64 13.26 27.24
N ALA A 18 0.55 11.94 27.35
CA ALA A 18 -0.58 11.14 26.90
C ALA A 18 -1.88 11.56 27.58
N ALA A 19 -2.90 11.90 26.78
CA ALA A 19 -4.27 11.69 27.19
C ALA A 19 -4.43 10.19 27.51
N SER A 20 -4.90 9.89 28.72
CA SER A 20 -5.01 8.52 29.23
C SER A 20 -5.91 7.67 28.34
N HIS A 21 -5.31 6.89 27.45
CA HIS A 21 -5.93 5.68 26.94
C HIS A 21 -5.88 4.68 28.10
N SER A 22 -7.01 4.05 28.44
CA SER A 22 -7.04 2.90 29.34
C SER A 22 -5.88 1.97 28.99
N SER A 23 -5.06 1.55 29.95
CA SER A 23 -3.82 0.79 29.74
C SER A 23 -4.02 -0.34 28.73
N GLY A 24 -3.75 -0.07 27.45
CA GLY A 24 -3.91 -1.02 26.37
C GLY A 24 -2.80 -2.06 26.51
N SER A 25 -3.15 -3.34 26.43
CA SER A 25 -2.13 -4.38 26.28
C SER A 25 -1.72 -4.43 24.81
N LEU A 26 -0.42 -4.34 24.53
CA LEU A 26 0.11 -4.76 23.24
C LEU A 26 -0.14 -6.27 23.10
N THR A 27 -0.64 -6.69 21.93
CA THR A 27 -0.76 -8.12 21.59
C THR A 27 0.23 -8.42 20.49
N GLU A 28 1.33 -9.06 20.86
CA GLU A 28 2.31 -9.59 19.92
C GLU A 28 1.86 -10.96 19.41
N PHE A 29 2.17 -11.28 18.15
CA PHE A 29 1.92 -12.60 17.57
C PHE A 29 2.88 -12.87 16.43
N ASP A 30 3.19 -14.16 16.24
CA ASP A 30 3.87 -14.65 15.05
C ASP A 30 2.95 -15.60 14.28
N ALA A 31 2.96 -15.48 12.97
CA ALA A 31 2.30 -16.44 12.11
C ALA A 31 2.99 -17.82 12.23
N PRO A 32 2.23 -18.93 12.30
CA PRO A 32 2.82 -20.26 12.30
C PRO A 32 3.68 -20.48 11.06
N GLY A 33 4.95 -20.85 11.26
CA GLY A 33 5.90 -21.08 10.16
C GLY A 33 6.71 -19.86 9.75
N ALA A 34 6.51 -18.69 10.38
CA ALA A 34 7.39 -17.54 10.19
C ALA A 34 8.84 -17.87 10.56
N ALA A 35 9.77 -17.46 9.71
CA ALA A 35 11.19 -17.48 10.02
C ALA A 35 11.56 -16.43 11.05
N THR A 36 12.57 -16.75 11.86
CA THR A 36 13.20 -15.82 12.79
C THR A 36 14.52 -15.32 12.22
N VAL A 37 15.10 -14.31 12.88
CA VAL A 37 16.43 -13.75 12.56
C VAL A 37 17.57 -14.77 12.58
N ASP A 38 17.34 -15.95 13.14
CA ASP A 38 18.32 -17.05 13.16
C ASP A 38 18.38 -17.82 11.83
N SER A 39 17.44 -17.60 10.91
CA SER A 39 17.48 -18.23 9.59
C SER A 39 18.58 -17.58 8.73
N PRO A 40 19.60 -18.32 8.29
CA PRO A 40 20.71 -17.77 7.49
C PRO A 40 20.25 -17.13 6.17
N ALA A 41 19.07 -17.51 5.67
CA ALA A 41 18.52 -16.97 4.44
C ALA A 41 17.98 -15.53 4.61
N CYS A 42 17.74 -15.09 5.86
CA CYS A 42 17.12 -13.80 6.15
C CYS A 42 18.06 -12.60 6.12
N ASP A 43 19.39 -12.83 6.09
CA ASP A 43 20.44 -11.80 6.15
C ASP A 43 20.60 -11.04 4.79
N PHE A 44 20.26 -11.67 3.66
CA PHE A 44 20.50 -11.13 2.30
C PHE A 44 21.94 -10.57 2.07
N GLY A 45 22.90 -10.93 2.92
CA GLY A 45 24.26 -10.40 2.91
C GLY A 45 24.37 -8.92 3.33
N THR A 46 23.36 -8.39 4.01
CA THR A 46 23.28 -6.97 4.41
C THR A 46 23.50 -6.74 5.90
N GLY A 47 23.51 -7.81 6.71
CA GLY A 47 23.54 -7.75 8.17
C GLY A 47 22.21 -7.36 8.81
N ALA A 48 21.13 -7.22 8.03
CA ALA A 48 19.78 -6.96 8.49
C ALA A 48 18.85 -8.15 8.13
N SER A 49 18.09 -8.65 9.11
CA SER A 49 17.14 -9.73 8.90
C SER A 49 15.77 -9.19 8.49
N PHE A 50 15.28 -9.58 7.31
CA PHE A 50 13.98 -9.13 6.77
C PHE A 50 12.88 -10.19 6.85
N CYS A 51 13.04 -11.16 7.76
CA CYS A 51 12.07 -12.21 7.97
C CYS A 51 11.20 -11.97 9.21
N GLY A 52 9.98 -12.50 9.16
CA GLY A 52 9.07 -12.50 10.29
C GLY A 52 7.64 -12.28 9.86
N THR A 53 6.79 -11.91 10.82
CA THR A 53 5.37 -11.63 10.61
C THR A 53 5.15 -10.13 10.45
N LEU A 54 4.52 -9.70 9.35
CA LEU A 54 4.16 -8.31 9.12
C LEU A 54 2.64 -8.18 9.05
N ALA A 55 2.06 -7.29 9.86
CA ALA A 55 0.64 -6.95 9.81
C ALA A 55 0.45 -5.67 9.00
N TYR A 56 -0.43 -5.70 8.00
CA TYR A 56 -0.65 -4.58 7.07
C TYR A 56 -2.03 -3.95 7.19
N GLY A 57 -3.07 -4.76 7.42
CA GLY A 57 -4.45 -4.27 7.46
C GLY A 57 -5.23 -4.87 8.61
N ILE A 58 -6.21 -4.11 9.09
CA ILE A 58 -7.18 -4.54 10.10
C ILE A 58 -8.56 -3.97 9.71
N ASN A 59 -9.62 -4.75 9.90
CA ASN A 59 -11.00 -4.28 9.72
C ASN A 59 -11.70 -4.02 11.06
N ASP A 60 -12.91 -3.45 11.02
CA ASP A 60 -13.69 -3.11 12.22
C ASP A 60 -14.05 -4.31 13.12
N GLU A 61 -14.05 -5.52 12.58
CA GLU A 61 -14.24 -6.73 13.38
C GLU A 61 -12.98 -7.13 14.16
N GLY A 62 -11.83 -6.51 13.87
CA GLY A 62 -10.52 -6.86 14.43
C GLY A 62 -9.82 -7.99 13.67
N THR A 63 -10.26 -8.30 12.45
CA THR A 63 -9.57 -9.26 11.58
C THR A 63 -8.35 -8.58 10.98
N ILE A 64 -7.18 -9.18 11.14
CA ILE A 64 -5.90 -8.66 10.65
C ILE A 64 -5.45 -9.46 9.42
N ILE A 65 -4.90 -8.76 8.43
CA ILE A 65 -4.27 -9.35 7.25
C ILE A 65 -2.80 -8.94 7.22
N GLY A 66 -1.97 -9.80 6.62
CA GLY A 66 -0.58 -9.50 6.37
C GLY A 66 0.11 -10.66 5.68
N TYR A 67 1.43 -10.71 5.78
CA TYR A 67 2.22 -11.85 5.34
C TYR A 67 3.33 -12.17 6.32
N TYR A 68 3.88 -13.37 6.20
CA TYR A 68 5.13 -13.74 6.83
C TYR A 68 6.05 -14.40 5.81
N THR A 69 7.35 -14.40 6.08
CA THR A 69 8.30 -15.22 5.32
C THR A 69 8.60 -16.51 6.06
N ASP A 70 8.61 -17.64 5.35
CA ASP A 70 9.07 -18.91 5.91
C ASP A 70 10.61 -18.99 6.01
N VAL A 71 11.14 -20.12 6.48
CA VAL A 71 12.60 -20.37 6.59
C VAL A 71 13.34 -20.26 5.25
N ASN A 72 12.62 -20.45 4.15
CA ASN A 72 13.13 -20.35 2.79
C ASN A 72 13.00 -18.93 2.21
N VAL A 73 12.49 -17.96 2.98
CA VAL A 73 12.23 -16.60 2.52
C VAL A 73 11.20 -16.57 1.38
N VAL A 74 10.21 -17.46 1.46
CA VAL A 74 8.99 -17.43 0.66
C VAL A 74 7.91 -16.71 1.46
N ALA A 75 7.25 -15.73 0.85
CA ALA A 75 6.18 -14.97 1.45
C ALA A 75 4.86 -15.75 1.41
N HIS A 76 4.14 -15.76 2.53
CA HIS A 76 2.83 -16.37 2.68
C HIS A 76 1.86 -15.37 3.29
N GLY A 77 0.67 -15.24 2.69
CA GLY A 77 -0.39 -14.40 3.26
C GLY A 77 -1.00 -15.05 4.50
N TYR A 78 -1.53 -14.25 5.42
CA TYR A 78 -2.31 -14.78 6.55
C TYR A 78 -3.52 -13.89 6.90
N VAL A 79 -4.55 -14.53 7.44
CA VAL A 79 -5.65 -13.89 8.17
C VAL A 79 -5.51 -14.24 9.64
N ARG A 80 -5.57 -13.24 10.53
CA ARG A 80 -5.68 -13.43 11.97
C ARG A 80 -7.05 -12.96 12.43
N THR A 81 -7.80 -13.86 13.06
CA THR A 81 -9.10 -13.56 13.68
C THR A 81 -8.93 -12.72 14.95
N PRO A 82 -9.99 -12.04 15.42
CA PRO A 82 -9.95 -11.29 16.68
C PRO A 82 -9.60 -12.18 17.90
N GLY A 83 -10.04 -13.44 17.87
CA GLY A 83 -9.70 -14.45 18.86
C GLY A 83 -8.26 -14.97 18.80
N GLY A 84 -7.45 -14.49 17.85
CA GLY A 84 -6.03 -14.80 17.74
C GLY A 84 -5.67 -16.01 16.88
N SER A 85 -6.66 -16.72 16.32
CA SER A 85 -6.37 -17.79 15.35
C SER A 85 -5.82 -17.22 14.05
N ILE A 86 -4.70 -17.77 13.57
CA ILE A 86 -4.02 -17.40 12.32
C ILE A 86 -4.22 -18.52 11.30
N THR A 87 -4.60 -18.15 10.08
CA THR A 87 -4.71 -19.05 8.94
C THR A 87 -3.88 -18.49 7.78
N SER A 88 -2.86 -19.24 7.37
CA SER A 88 -2.05 -18.92 6.20
C SER A 88 -2.82 -19.23 4.91
N PHE A 89 -2.48 -18.53 3.84
CA PHE A 89 -3.03 -18.76 2.50
C PHE A 89 -2.04 -18.36 1.42
N ASP A 90 -2.16 -19.02 0.28
CA ASP A 90 -1.45 -18.69 -0.95
C ASP A 90 -2.42 -18.80 -2.14
N PRO A 91 -2.56 -17.76 -2.98
CA PRO A 91 -3.25 -17.88 -4.25
C PRO A 91 -2.57 -18.92 -5.15
N PRO A 92 -3.29 -19.50 -6.12
CA PRO A 92 -2.70 -20.28 -7.18
C PRO A 92 -1.46 -19.60 -7.81
N GLY A 93 -0.44 -20.39 -8.13
CA GLY A 93 0.76 -19.87 -8.80
C GLY A 93 1.75 -19.11 -7.90
N ALA A 94 1.51 -19.02 -6.57
CA ALA A 94 2.46 -18.46 -5.63
C ALA A 94 3.85 -19.10 -5.75
N GLY A 95 4.86 -18.26 -5.90
CA GLY A 95 6.23 -18.70 -6.10
C GLY A 95 6.82 -19.35 -4.86
N THR A 96 7.55 -20.45 -5.04
CA THR A 96 8.11 -21.23 -3.92
C THR A 96 9.63 -21.34 -3.96
N THR A 97 10.31 -20.60 -4.83
CA THR A 97 11.77 -20.65 -4.95
C THR A 97 12.42 -19.99 -3.71
N PRO A 98 13.26 -20.72 -2.97
CA PRO A 98 13.94 -20.17 -1.79
C PRO A 98 14.82 -18.95 -2.10
N GLY A 99 14.83 -17.98 -1.18
CA GLY A 99 15.76 -16.84 -1.16
C GLY A 99 15.40 -15.68 -2.10
N LEU A 100 14.26 -15.76 -2.79
CA LEU A 100 13.84 -14.76 -3.78
C LEU A 100 12.70 -13.84 -3.31
N PHE A 101 12.15 -14.05 -2.11
CA PHE A 101 11.01 -13.28 -1.59
C PHE A 101 9.79 -13.32 -2.53
N LEU A 102 9.60 -14.44 -3.22
CA LEU A 102 8.41 -14.69 -4.04
C LEU A 102 7.24 -15.10 -3.15
N GLY A 103 6.06 -15.29 -3.75
CA GLY A 103 4.88 -15.80 -3.05
C GLY A 103 3.86 -14.70 -2.78
N THR A 104 3.21 -14.78 -1.63
CA THR A 104 1.96 -14.05 -1.35
C THR A 104 2.17 -12.91 -0.38
N VAL A 105 1.74 -11.71 -0.78
CA VAL A 105 1.72 -10.52 0.08
C VAL A 105 0.31 -9.97 0.13
N ALA A 106 -0.21 -9.73 1.35
CA ALA A 106 -1.53 -9.15 1.58
C ALA A 106 -1.41 -7.76 2.22
N TYR A 107 -1.97 -6.74 1.57
CA TYR A 107 -1.80 -5.34 1.98
C TYR A 107 -3.03 -4.75 2.67
N THR A 108 -4.23 -5.21 2.34
CA THR A 108 -5.46 -4.53 2.76
C THR A 108 -6.60 -5.52 3.02
N ILE A 109 -7.51 -5.12 3.88
CA ILE A 109 -8.77 -5.80 4.19
C ILE A 109 -9.84 -4.75 4.48
N ASN A 110 -11.04 -4.90 3.90
CA ASN A 110 -12.19 -4.04 4.21
C ASN A 110 -13.12 -4.67 5.27
N ASP A 111 -14.12 -3.91 5.71
CA ASP A 111 -15.08 -4.35 6.75
C ASP A 111 -16.03 -5.47 6.30
N ARG A 112 -16.02 -5.84 5.01
CA ARG A 112 -16.70 -7.04 4.51
C ARG A 112 -15.81 -8.28 4.56
N GLY A 113 -14.56 -8.14 5.00
CA GLY A 113 -13.57 -9.21 5.02
C GLY A 113 -13.01 -9.55 3.64
N VAL A 114 -13.15 -8.65 2.66
CA VAL A 114 -12.46 -8.79 1.37
C VAL A 114 -11.05 -8.22 1.54
N SER A 115 -10.05 -9.04 1.25
CA SER A 115 -8.65 -8.61 1.25
C SER A 115 -8.06 -8.58 -0.15
N ALA A 116 -6.97 -7.82 -0.30
CA ALA A 116 -6.25 -7.68 -1.55
C ALA A 116 -4.73 -7.63 -1.33
N GLY A 117 -4.00 -7.94 -2.40
CA GLY A 117 -2.55 -7.92 -2.40
C GLY A 117 -1.97 -8.30 -3.76
N ASN A 118 -0.76 -8.85 -3.73
CA ASN A 118 -0.14 -9.48 -4.89
C ASN A 118 0.35 -10.89 -4.57
N VAL A 119 0.47 -11.68 -5.62
CA VAL A 119 1.19 -12.94 -5.64
C VAL A 119 2.29 -12.82 -6.68
N GLN A 120 3.49 -13.27 -6.35
CA GLN A 120 4.61 -13.33 -7.27
C GLN A 120 4.94 -14.79 -7.55
N GLY A 121 4.84 -15.19 -8.82
CA GLY A 121 5.15 -16.55 -9.27
C GLY A 121 6.64 -16.83 -9.37
N ASN A 122 6.99 -18.07 -9.75
CA ASN A 122 8.39 -18.46 -10.01
C ASN A 122 9.04 -17.70 -11.19
N ASP A 123 8.23 -17.09 -12.05
CA ASP A 123 8.67 -16.19 -13.12
C ASP A 123 9.02 -14.77 -12.62
N GLY A 124 8.70 -14.47 -11.36
CA GLY A 124 8.91 -13.16 -10.73
C GLY A 124 7.90 -12.11 -11.18
N VAL A 125 6.81 -12.47 -11.86
CA VAL A 125 5.77 -11.52 -12.27
C VAL A 125 4.78 -11.33 -11.12
N TYR A 126 4.37 -10.10 -10.87
CA TYR A 126 3.34 -9.76 -9.89
C TYR A 126 1.95 -9.90 -10.51
N HIS A 127 1.07 -10.62 -9.83
CA HIS A 127 -0.36 -10.67 -10.15
C HIS A 127 -1.15 -10.14 -8.95
N ALA A 128 -2.11 -9.25 -9.20
CA ALA A 128 -2.97 -8.77 -8.14
C ALA A 128 -4.03 -9.82 -7.81
N TRP A 129 -4.44 -9.89 -6.55
CA TRP A 129 -5.51 -10.80 -6.14
C TRP A 129 -6.51 -10.12 -5.20
N LEU A 130 -7.75 -10.61 -5.24
CA LEU A 130 -8.78 -10.42 -4.23
C LEU A 130 -9.06 -11.75 -3.54
N ARG A 131 -9.30 -11.70 -2.24
CA ARG A 131 -9.74 -12.85 -1.45
C ARG A 131 -11.03 -12.48 -0.72
N ASP A 132 -12.08 -13.25 -0.92
CA ASP A 132 -13.34 -13.02 -0.20
C ASP A 132 -13.29 -13.58 1.24
N ARG A 133 -14.34 -13.30 2.02
CA ARG A 133 -14.45 -13.76 3.42
C ARG A 133 -14.50 -15.28 3.55
N SER A 134 -14.94 -15.99 2.51
CA SER A 134 -14.97 -17.46 2.47
C SER A 134 -13.62 -18.06 2.07
N GLY A 135 -12.67 -17.22 1.62
CA GLY A 135 -11.34 -17.61 1.18
C GLY A 135 -11.19 -17.90 -0.30
N ASN A 136 -12.18 -17.53 -1.13
CA ASN A 136 -12.06 -17.68 -2.57
C ASN A 136 -11.18 -16.57 -3.15
N PHE A 137 -10.28 -16.94 -4.06
CA PHE A 137 -9.40 -16.00 -4.76
C PHE A 137 -9.95 -15.58 -6.12
N THR A 138 -9.65 -14.34 -6.49
CA THR A 138 -9.76 -13.83 -7.85
C THR A 138 -8.47 -13.10 -8.18
N GLU A 139 -7.64 -13.73 -9.00
CA GLU A 139 -6.44 -13.11 -9.56
C GLU A 139 -6.78 -12.29 -10.79
N PHE A 140 -6.03 -11.21 -11.00
CA PHE A 140 -6.21 -10.33 -12.16
C PHE A 140 -4.95 -9.52 -12.43
N ASP A 141 -4.83 -9.08 -13.68
CA ASP A 141 -3.83 -8.13 -14.12
C ASP A 141 -4.47 -6.89 -14.72
N ALA A 142 -3.86 -5.73 -14.47
CA ALA A 142 -4.25 -4.52 -15.14
C ALA A 142 -3.92 -4.62 -16.65
N PRO A 143 -4.79 -4.09 -17.54
CA PRO A 143 -4.48 -4.02 -18.95
C PRO A 143 -3.19 -3.22 -19.19
N GLY A 144 -2.21 -3.84 -19.85
CA GLY A 144 -0.90 -3.23 -20.11
C GLY A 144 0.19 -3.57 -19.09
N ALA A 145 -0.13 -4.35 -18.04
CA ALA A 145 0.87 -4.88 -17.13
C ALA A 145 1.94 -5.70 -17.87
N GLY A 146 3.20 -5.51 -17.47
CA GLY A 146 4.33 -6.24 -18.02
C GLY A 146 4.41 -7.66 -17.49
N THR A 147 5.06 -8.55 -18.25
CA THR A 147 5.17 -9.98 -17.94
C THR A 147 6.62 -10.40 -17.63
N GLY A 148 7.50 -9.43 -17.39
CA GLY A 148 8.89 -9.68 -16.99
C GLY A 148 9.07 -9.73 -15.48
N PHE A 149 10.22 -10.26 -15.03
CA PHE A 149 10.58 -10.30 -13.62
C PHE A 149 10.50 -8.90 -12.97
N GLY A 150 9.72 -8.77 -11.90
CA GLY A 150 9.48 -7.51 -11.19
C GLY A 150 8.46 -6.58 -11.84
N GLN A 151 7.82 -6.99 -12.94
CA GLN A 151 6.69 -6.30 -13.57
C GLN A 151 5.36 -6.91 -13.10
N GLY A 152 4.24 -6.33 -13.52
CA GLY A 152 2.91 -6.87 -13.22
C GLY A 152 2.08 -5.98 -12.30
N SER A 153 1.03 -6.53 -11.70
CA SER A 153 0.00 -5.79 -10.98
C SER A 153 0.04 -6.02 -9.47
N VAL A 154 -0.20 -4.97 -8.69
CA VAL A 154 -0.29 -5.03 -7.22
C VAL A 154 -1.51 -4.25 -6.74
N ALA A 155 -2.39 -4.89 -5.98
CA ALA A 155 -3.54 -4.24 -5.34
C ALA A 155 -3.19 -3.80 -3.91
N TYR A 156 -3.21 -2.49 -3.66
CA TYR A 156 -2.83 -1.92 -2.36
C TYR A 156 -4.04 -1.58 -1.50
N GLU A 157 -5.18 -1.26 -2.11
CA GLU A 157 -6.31 -0.65 -1.41
C GLU A 157 -7.62 -1.28 -1.87
N THR A 158 -8.55 -1.52 -0.95
CA THR A 158 -9.90 -2.01 -1.27
C THR A 158 -10.92 -1.36 -0.35
N ASN A 159 -11.99 -0.79 -0.92
CA ASN A 159 -13.05 -0.17 -0.13
C ASN A 159 -14.21 -1.14 0.13
N VAL A 160 -15.11 -0.78 1.04
CA VAL A 160 -16.23 -1.64 1.48
C VAL A 160 -17.24 -1.95 0.36
N VAL A 161 -17.31 -1.13 -0.69
CA VAL A 161 -18.19 -1.37 -1.84
C VAL A 161 -17.56 -2.25 -2.92
N GLY A 162 -16.30 -2.67 -2.74
CA GLY A 162 -15.60 -3.61 -3.62
C GLY A 162 -14.87 -2.95 -4.79
N VAL A 163 -14.55 -1.66 -4.68
CA VAL A 163 -13.59 -1.00 -5.58
C VAL A 163 -12.20 -1.22 -5.01
N THR A 164 -11.26 -1.58 -5.88
CA THR A 164 -9.86 -1.85 -5.52
C THR A 164 -8.96 -0.92 -6.31
N ALA A 165 -7.94 -0.37 -5.67
CA ALA A 165 -6.93 0.45 -6.33
C ALA A 165 -5.53 -0.12 -6.07
N GLY A 166 -4.62 0.21 -6.97
CA GLY A 166 -3.25 -0.22 -6.88
C GLY A 166 -2.43 0.29 -8.04
N ASN A 167 -1.29 -0.35 -8.27
CA ASN A 167 -0.36 0.05 -9.32
C ASN A 167 0.07 -1.16 -10.15
N PHE A 168 0.48 -0.94 -11.39
CA PHE A 168 1.12 -1.96 -12.20
C PHE A 168 2.37 -1.43 -12.90
N THR A 169 3.36 -2.29 -13.08
CA THR A 169 4.56 -1.98 -13.86
C THR A 169 4.43 -2.61 -15.23
N ASP A 170 4.56 -1.80 -16.28
CA ASP A 170 4.45 -2.23 -17.67
C ASP A 170 5.74 -2.89 -18.21
N ALA A 171 5.74 -3.27 -19.49
CA ALA A 171 6.91 -3.85 -20.14
C ALA A 171 8.10 -2.88 -20.28
N SER A 172 7.86 -1.57 -20.21
CA SER A 172 8.90 -0.53 -20.25
C SER A 172 9.52 -0.24 -18.88
N GLY A 173 8.94 -0.80 -17.81
CA GLY A 173 9.34 -0.52 -16.43
C GLY A 173 8.69 0.73 -15.84
N THR A 174 7.68 1.29 -16.51
CA THR A 174 6.89 2.43 -16.03
C THR A 174 5.80 1.93 -15.09
N THR A 175 5.63 2.60 -13.95
CA THR A 175 4.56 2.29 -12.99
C THR A 175 3.35 3.17 -13.22
N HIS A 176 2.18 2.55 -13.32
CA HIS A 176 0.89 3.18 -13.59
C HIS A 176 -0.08 2.91 -12.45
N GLY A 177 -0.98 3.86 -12.17
CA GLY A 177 -2.11 3.61 -11.26
C GLY A 177 -3.21 2.84 -11.96
N PHE A 178 -3.94 1.97 -11.24
CA PHE A 178 -5.18 1.37 -11.73
C PHE A 178 -6.29 1.39 -10.68
N VAL A 179 -7.52 1.39 -11.18
CA VAL A 179 -8.73 1.12 -10.39
C VAL A 179 -9.47 -0.05 -11.00
N ARG A 180 -9.92 -0.97 -10.15
CA ARG A 180 -10.78 -2.10 -10.48
C ARG A 180 -12.15 -1.86 -9.85
N SER A 181 -13.20 -1.81 -10.66
CA SER A 181 -14.58 -1.72 -10.18
C SER A 181 -15.06 -3.05 -9.61
N ARG A 182 -16.20 -3.03 -8.91
CA ARG A 182 -16.80 -4.20 -8.26
C ARG A 182 -17.14 -5.34 -9.24
N ASP A 183 -17.55 -5.00 -10.46
CA ASP A 183 -17.83 -5.94 -11.55
C ASP A 183 -16.55 -6.45 -12.25
N GLY A 184 -15.39 -5.93 -11.87
CA GLY A 184 -14.09 -6.38 -12.33
C GLY A 184 -13.53 -5.65 -13.55
N ALA A 185 -14.18 -4.59 -14.03
CA ALA A 185 -13.57 -3.72 -15.04
C ALA A 185 -12.36 -2.99 -14.44
N ILE A 186 -11.26 -2.94 -15.19
CA ILE A 186 -10.01 -2.30 -14.76
C ILE A 186 -9.72 -1.12 -15.69
N ALA A 187 -9.41 0.03 -15.11
CA ALA A 187 -8.96 1.21 -15.82
C ALA A 187 -7.66 1.72 -15.22
N SER A 188 -6.67 2.01 -16.06
CA SER A 188 -5.48 2.74 -15.65
C SER A 188 -5.78 4.23 -15.48
N PHE A 189 -4.93 4.92 -14.72
CA PHE A 189 -4.96 6.38 -14.60
C PHE A 189 -3.55 6.93 -14.42
N ASP A 190 -3.22 7.92 -15.24
CA ASP A 190 -1.93 8.60 -15.21
C ASP A 190 -2.14 10.08 -15.50
N PRO A 191 -1.65 10.99 -14.64
CA PRO A 191 -1.60 12.41 -14.94
C PRO A 191 -0.70 12.70 -16.16
N PRO A 192 -0.98 13.72 -16.97
CA PRO A 192 -0.11 14.08 -18.08
C PRO A 192 1.34 14.33 -17.62
N ALA A 193 2.31 13.86 -18.42
CA ALA A 193 3.75 13.91 -18.15
C ALA A 193 4.25 13.08 -16.95
N SER A 194 3.41 12.23 -16.34
CA SER A 194 3.87 11.28 -15.32
C SER A 194 4.84 10.26 -15.93
N ILE A 195 5.95 10.01 -15.22
CA ILE A 195 6.86 8.88 -15.47
C ILE A 195 6.69 7.75 -14.46
N SER A 196 5.85 7.97 -13.44
CA SER A 196 5.43 6.98 -12.45
C SER A 196 4.19 7.51 -11.73
N THR A 197 3.19 6.66 -11.52
CA THR A 197 1.97 6.98 -10.76
C THR A 197 1.78 5.94 -9.66
N ILE A 198 1.54 6.40 -8.42
CA ILE A 198 1.40 5.57 -7.24
C ILE A 198 0.12 5.94 -6.48
N SER A 199 -0.81 4.99 -6.35
CA SER A 199 -1.99 5.09 -5.46
C SER A 199 -1.59 5.04 -3.98
N GLN A 200 -2.38 5.67 -3.12
CA GLN A 200 -2.14 5.73 -1.67
C GLN A 200 -3.37 5.44 -0.81
N GLY A 201 -4.57 5.76 -1.28
CA GLY A 201 -5.79 5.56 -0.49
C GLY A 201 -7.04 5.70 -1.34
N ILE A 202 -8.10 5.01 -0.92
CA ILE A 202 -9.40 5.01 -1.57
C ILE A 202 -10.51 5.18 -0.52
N ASN A 203 -11.50 6.02 -0.81
CA ASN A 203 -12.68 6.14 0.05
C ASN A 203 -13.85 5.25 -0.45
N THR A 204 -14.96 5.22 0.30
CA THR A 204 -16.14 4.43 -0.05
C THR A 204 -16.78 4.81 -1.38
N GLU A 205 -16.65 6.06 -1.83
CA GLU A 205 -17.16 6.51 -3.14
C GLU A 205 -16.26 6.05 -4.31
N GLY A 206 -15.05 5.58 -4.03
CA GLY A 206 -14.06 5.21 -5.03
C GLY A 206 -13.18 6.38 -5.49
N ALA A 207 -13.14 7.48 -4.73
CA ALA A 207 -12.16 8.53 -4.93
C ALA A 207 -10.80 8.07 -4.41
N ILE A 208 -9.73 8.32 -5.18
CA ILE A 208 -8.39 7.79 -4.92
C ILE A 208 -7.41 8.95 -4.73
N THR A 209 -6.68 8.94 -3.62
CA THR A 209 -5.49 9.77 -3.43
C THR A 209 -4.28 9.05 -3.99
N ALA A 210 -3.43 9.81 -4.68
CA ALA A 210 -2.25 9.28 -5.34
C ALA A 210 -1.20 10.38 -5.51
N PHE A 211 -0.01 10.00 -5.94
CA PHE A 211 1.00 10.93 -6.41
C PHE A 211 1.67 10.42 -7.68
N TYR A 212 2.26 11.31 -8.45
CA TYR A 212 3.03 10.97 -9.64
C TYR A 212 4.37 11.69 -9.66
N ALA A 213 5.36 11.04 -10.26
CA ALA A 213 6.66 11.64 -10.53
C ALA A 213 6.74 12.18 -11.95
N THR A 214 7.48 13.26 -12.15
CA THR A 214 7.80 13.85 -13.47
C THR A 214 9.29 13.73 -13.78
N ALA A 215 9.67 13.92 -15.04
CA ALA A 215 11.05 13.73 -15.51
C ALA A 215 12.10 14.66 -14.87
N ASP A 216 11.64 15.76 -14.27
CA ASP A 216 12.45 16.69 -13.49
C ASP A 216 12.71 16.22 -12.03
N GLY A 217 12.19 15.05 -11.65
CA GLY A 217 12.36 14.45 -10.33
C GLY A 217 11.38 14.95 -9.27
N ASN A 218 10.38 15.75 -9.67
CA ASN A 218 9.37 16.28 -8.75
C ASN A 218 8.21 15.30 -8.54
N TYR A 219 7.63 15.34 -7.34
CA TYR A 219 6.45 14.55 -6.98
C TYR A 219 5.23 15.44 -6.78
N HIS A 220 4.12 15.04 -7.40
CA HIS A 220 2.88 15.80 -7.43
C HIS A 220 1.73 14.93 -6.94
N ALA A 221 1.01 15.39 -5.91
CA ALA A 221 -0.17 14.73 -5.42
C ALA A 221 -1.38 15.00 -6.32
N PHE A 222 -2.33 14.07 -6.36
CA PHE A 222 -3.61 14.28 -6.99
C PHE A 222 -4.73 13.48 -6.31
N LEU A 223 -5.96 13.93 -6.55
CA LEU A 223 -7.19 13.23 -6.25
C LEU A 223 -7.84 12.78 -7.57
N ARG A 224 -8.08 11.49 -7.73
CA ARG A 224 -8.89 10.93 -8.80
C ARG A 224 -10.33 10.77 -8.30
N ALA A 225 -11.27 11.43 -8.95
CA ALA A 225 -12.70 11.26 -8.69
C ALA A 225 -13.20 9.90 -9.19
N PRO A 226 -14.34 9.39 -8.67
CA PRO A 226 -14.94 8.14 -9.16
C PRO A 226 -15.24 8.16 -10.66
N SER A 227 -15.56 9.34 -11.21
CA SER A 227 -15.75 9.58 -12.66
C SER A 227 -14.48 9.41 -13.51
N GLY A 228 -13.31 9.30 -12.87
CA GLY A 228 -12.01 9.25 -13.53
C GLY A 228 -11.31 10.61 -13.69
N SER A 229 -11.96 11.72 -13.35
CA SER A 229 -11.34 13.05 -13.39
C SER A 229 -10.21 13.16 -12.39
N ILE A 230 -9.06 13.68 -12.81
CA ILE A 230 -7.87 13.88 -11.97
C ILE A 230 -7.74 15.37 -11.62
N THR A 231 -7.55 15.66 -10.34
CA THR A 231 -7.29 17.01 -9.81
C THR A 231 -5.96 17.02 -9.07
N THR A 232 -4.97 17.76 -9.59
CA THR A 232 -3.68 17.96 -8.90
C THR A 232 -3.89 18.71 -7.59
N ILE A 233 -3.20 18.26 -6.55
CA ILE A 233 -3.14 18.91 -5.25
C ILE A 233 -1.84 19.70 -5.19
N ALA A 234 -1.95 21.02 -5.17
CA ALA A 234 -0.81 21.94 -5.18
C ALA A 234 -1.04 23.07 -4.16
N PRO A 235 -0.64 22.89 -2.89
CA PRO A 235 -0.65 23.97 -1.90
C PRO A 235 0.13 25.19 -2.40
N SER A 236 -0.36 26.40 -2.13
CA SER A 236 0.16 27.64 -2.73
C SER A 236 1.60 27.97 -2.34
N ASP A 237 2.08 27.51 -1.18
CA ASP A 237 3.44 27.69 -0.70
C ASP A 237 4.33 26.46 -0.93
N ALA A 238 3.83 25.44 -1.64
CA ALA A 238 4.64 24.29 -2.03
C ALA A 238 5.79 24.73 -2.96
N SER A 239 6.96 24.12 -2.80
CA SER A 239 8.11 24.37 -3.69
C SER A 239 7.89 23.85 -5.12
N GLY A 240 6.83 23.07 -5.32
CA GLY A 240 6.60 22.28 -6.54
C GLY A 240 7.39 20.97 -6.59
N SER A 241 8.30 20.73 -5.64
CA SER A 241 9.23 19.59 -5.71
C SER A 241 8.68 18.29 -5.12
N TYR A 242 7.82 18.40 -4.11
CA TYR A 242 7.36 17.22 -3.38
C TYR A 242 6.03 17.49 -2.71
N THR A 243 4.95 16.86 -3.20
CA THR A 243 3.63 16.85 -2.58
C THR A 243 3.06 15.44 -2.65
N VAL A 244 2.57 14.92 -1.52
CA VAL A 244 1.97 13.59 -1.40
C VAL A 244 0.58 13.71 -0.80
N ALA A 245 -0.39 12.99 -1.35
CA ALA A 245 -1.70 12.75 -0.74
C ALA A 245 -1.67 11.33 -0.16
N ALA A 246 -1.57 11.24 1.16
CA ALA A 246 -1.27 9.99 1.85
C ALA A 246 -2.50 9.18 2.23
N ALA A 247 -3.63 9.85 2.49
CA ALA A 247 -4.87 9.17 2.85
C ALA A 247 -6.09 10.02 2.50
N ILE A 248 -7.25 9.36 2.43
CA ILE A 248 -8.56 9.96 2.25
C ILE A 248 -9.58 9.28 3.15
N ASN A 249 -10.48 10.05 3.77
CA ASN A 249 -11.62 9.50 4.50
C ASN A 249 -12.91 9.50 3.65
N ASP A 250 -13.96 8.88 4.16
CA ASP A 250 -15.26 8.80 3.47
C ASP A 250 -15.96 10.14 3.25
N LEU A 251 -15.58 11.18 4.01
CA LEU A 251 -16.05 12.54 3.79
C LEU A 251 -15.27 13.26 2.68
N GLY A 252 -14.29 12.62 2.05
CA GLY A 252 -13.45 13.20 1.01
C GLY A 252 -12.36 14.14 1.54
N VAL A 253 -12.07 14.11 2.83
CA VAL A 253 -10.95 14.84 3.42
C VAL A 253 -9.67 14.08 3.10
N VAL A 254 -8.72 14.76 2.46
CA VAL A 254 -7.42 14.20 2.09
C VAL A 254 -6.35 14.72 3.04
N THR A 255 -5.52 13.85 3.58
CA THR A 255 -4.33 14.26 4.35
C THR A 255 -3.05 13.94 3.58
N GLY A 256 -2.00 14.69 3.88
CA GLY A 256 -0.72 14.49 3.23
C GLY A 256 0.34 15.45 3.70
N TYR A 257 1.44 15.52 2.96
CA TYR A 257 2.53 16.42 3.26
C TYR A 257 3.18 16.97 1.99
N TYR A 258 3.87 18.10 2.11
CA TYR A 258 4.63 18.73 1.04
C TYR A 258 5.88 19.42 1.55
N VAL A 259 6.83 19.68 0.66
CA VAL A 259 7.96 20.58 0.93
C VAL A 259 7.57 21.99 0.50
N ASN A 260 7.67 22.94 1.42
CA ASN A 260 7.37 24.34 1.14
C ASN A 260 8.53 25.06 0.43
N SER A 261 8.28 26.28 -0.06
CA SER A 261 9.27 27.10 -0.77
C SER A 261 10.54 27.44 0.03
N THR A 262 10.53 27.25 1.35
CA THR A 262 11.69 27.43 2.23
C THR A 262 12.41 26.11 2.57
N GLY A 263 11.97 24.98 2.00
CA GLY A 263 12.55 23.65 2.23
C GLY A 263 12.03 22.88 3.45
N GLY A 264 11.03 23.42 4.17
CA GLY A 264 10.41 22.77 5.32
C GLY A 264 9.27 21.83 4.91
N VAL A 265 9.18 20.67 5.57
CA VAL A 265 8.07 19.73 5.39
C VAL A 265 6.84 20.24 6.14
N ARG A 266 5.68 20.25 5.49
CA ARG A 266 4.39 20.66 6.05
C ARG A 266 3.35 19.58 5.84
N ALA A 267 2.55 19.31 6.88
CA ALA A 267 1.36 18.49 6.76
C ALA A 267 0.16 19.33 6.32
N TYR A 268 -0.76 18.75 5.54
CA TYR A 268 -2.00 19.39 5.14
C TYR A 268 -3.19 18.45 5.28
N ALA A 269 -4.37 19.06 5.44
CA ALA A 269 -5.66 18.44 5.19
C ALA A 269 -6.39 19.26 4.10
N ARG A 270 -6.80 18.62 3.01
CA ARG A 270 -7.66 19.22 1.98
C ARG A 270 -9.10 18.80 2.25
N ILE A 271 -9.99 19.77 2.44
CA ILE A 271 -11.42 19.53 2.58
C ILE A 271 -12.10 19.45 1.20
N PRO A 272 -13.30 18.84 1.08
CA PRO A 272 -13.90 18.52 -0.22
C PRO A 272 -14.13 19.72 -1.15
N ASP A 273 -14.36 20.91 -0.58
CA ASP A 273 -14.53 22.17 -1.31
C ASP A 273 -13.24 22.66 -2.02
N GLY A 274 -12.11 21.99 -1.81
CA GLY A 274 -10.82 22.30 -2.40
C GLY A 274 -9.92 23.17 -1.53
N ASN A 275 -10.39 23.65 -0.38
CA ASN A 275 -9.57 24.42 0.54
C ASN A 275 -8.58 23.52 1.30
N TYR A 276 -7.44 24.11 1.67
CA TYR A 276 -6.39 23.46 2.44
C TYR A 276 -6.31 24.04 3.85
N VAL A 277 -6.21 23.16 4.84
CA VAL A 277 -5.82 23.48 6.21
C VAL A 277 -4.42 22.93 6.43
N THR A 278 -3.44 23.83 6.60
CA THR A 278 -2.08 23.42 6.98
C THR A 278 -2.05 23.11 8.47
N VAL A 279 -1.58 21.92 8.82
CA VAL A 279 -1.38 21.52 10.22
C VAL A 279 0.06 21.88 10.60
N ASN A 280 0.23 22.99 11.30
CA ASN A 280 1.52 23.31 11.91
C ASN A 280 1.61 22.56 13.25
N VAL A 281 2.58 21.65 13.39
CA VAL A 281 2.94 21.10 14.69
C VAL A 281 3.76 22.17 15.41
N PRO A 282 3.28 22.77 16.52
CA PRO A 282 4.08 23.71 17.28
C PRO A 282 5.32 23.00 17.84
N ASN A 283 6.47 23.70 17.83
CA ASN A 283 7.70 23.25 18.49
C ASN A 283 7.55 23.24 20.02
#